data_AF-A0A352DT26-F1
#
_entry.id   AF-A0A352DT26-F1
#
_cell.length_a   1.000
_cell.length_b   1.000
_cell.length_c   1.000
_cell.angle_alpha   90.00
_cell.angle_beta   90.00
_cell.angle_gamma   90.00
#
_symmetry.space_group_name_H-M   'P 1'
#
loop_
_entity.id
_entity.type
_entity.pdbx_description
1 polymer ?
#
loop_
_entity_poly.entity_id
_entity_poly.type
_entity_poly.pdbx_seq_one_letter_code
_entity_poly.pdbx_strand_id
1 'polypeptide(L)'
;LRVLFGLERRPIDAETRTIVVTVGQRVMGCVVDSVSRVMRIGADQIQPANDAVLVSGRGFIEGFARAADDLFIVLDVDQLLDPTRLDEVQRAALARPTDIPPVSGAT
;
A
#
# COMPACT_ATOMS: atom_id res chain seq x y z
N LEU A 1 4.18 -5.46 -1.85
CA LEU A 1 3.42 -4.30 -1.33
C LEU A 1 4.35 -3.17 -0.87
N ARG A 2 5.45 -3.46 -0.14
CA ARG A 2 6.43 -2.47 0.35
C ARG A 2 6.82 -1.37 -0.66
N VAL A 3 7.13 -1.73 -1.90
CA VAL A 3 7.47 -0.76 -2.96
C VAL A 3 6.33 0.22 -3.27
N LEU A 4 5.06 -0.23 -3.28
CA LEU A 4 3.89 0.64 -3.50
C LEU A 4 3.70 1.68 -2.37
N PHE A 5 4.22 1.37 -1.19
CA PHE A 5 4.21 2.27 -0.03
C PHE A 5 5.54 3.02 0.18
N GLY A 6 6.49 2.90 -0.76
CA GLY A 6 7.81 3.54 -0.64
C GLY A 6 8.68 2.98 0.49
N LEU A 7 8.37 1.77 0.99
CA LEU A 7 9.15 1.10 2.02
C LEU A 7 10.34 0.37 1.42
N GLU A 8 11.45 0.34 2.16
CA GLU A 8 12.67 -0.39 1.76
C GLU A 8 12.37 -1.87 1.52
N ARG A 9 13.00 -2.50 0.53
CA ARG A 9 12.78 -3.92 0.25
C ARG A 9 13.29 -4.79 1.39
N ARG A 10 12.51 -5.79 1.78
CA ARG A 10 12.89 -6.81 2.75
C ARG A 10 13.13 -8.14 2.03
N PRO A 11 14.13 -8.96 2.44
CA PRO A 11 14.26 -10.33 1.96
C PRO A 11 13.00 -11.16 2.24
N ILE A 12 12.70 -12.12 1.38
CA ILE A 12 11.61 -13.07 1.62
C ILE A 12 12.03 -14.02 2.73
N ASP A 13 11.14 -14.23 3.69
CA ASP A 13 11.33 -15.11 4.84
C ASP A 13 10.10 -16.00 5.09
N ALA A 14 10.12 -16.73 6.22
CA ALA A 14 9.05 -17.66 6.59
C ALA A 14 7.70 -16.99 6.92
N GLU A 15 7.69 -15.69 7.19
CA GLU A 15 6.48 -14.92 7.50
C GLU A 15 5.84 -14.33 6.26
N THR A 16 6.63 -14.11 5.20
CA THR A 16 6.20 -13.53 3.94
C THR A 16 5.04 -14.32 3.32
N ARG A 17 3.99 -13.62 2.88
CA ARG A 17 2.81 -14.22 2.24
C ARG A 17 2.49 -13.54 0.91
N THR A 18 1.79 -14.26 0.05
CA THR A 18 1.20 -13.70 -1.17
C THR A 18 -0.31 -13.63 -1.00
N ILE A 19 -0.87 -12.43 -1.06
CA ILE A 19 -2.31 -12.21 -1.11
C ILE A 19 -2.72 -12.18 -2.58
N VAL A 20 -3.69 -13.01 -2.96
CA VAL A 20 -4.26 -13.00 -4.32
C VAL A 20 -5.48 -12.10 -4.32
N VAL A 21 -5.48 -11.10 -5.19
CA VAL A 21 -6.55 -10.12 -5.32
C VAL A 21 -6.99 -10.03 -6.78
N THR A 22 -8.27 -9.75 -6.99
CA THR A 22 -8.84 -9.52 -8.32
C THR A 22 -9.19 -8.05 -8.43
N VAL A 23 -8.62 -7.37 -9.44
CA VAL A 23 -8.83 -5.95 -9.72
C VAL A 23 -9.37 -5.86 -11.14
N GLY A 24 -10.64 -5.47 -11.27
CA GLY A 24 -11.39 -5.59 -12.53
C GLY A 24 -11.39 -7.04 -13.05
N GLN A 25 -10.80 -7.28 -14.21
CA GLN A 25 -10.68 -8.63 -14.83
C GLN A 25 -9.31 -9.29 -14.61
N ARG A 26 -8.43 -8.69 -13.82
CA ARG A 26 -7.05 -9.16 -13.63
C ARG A 26 -6.90 -9.79 -12.25
N VAL A 27 -6.27 -10.96 -12.21
CA VAL A 27 -5.85 -11.60 -10.96
C VAL A 27 -4.39 -11.23 -10.70
N MET A 28 -4.11 -10.68 -9.53
CA MET A 28 -2.78 -10.20 -9.13
C MET A 28 -2.35 -10.84 -7.82
N GLY A 29 -1.05 -11.13 -7.71
CA GLY A 29 -0.43 -11.58 -6.46
C GLY A 29 0.33 -10.43 -5.79
N CYS A 30 -0.04 -10.10 -4.55
CA CYS A 30 0.62 -9.09 -3.74
C CYS A 30 1.46 -9.73 -2.66
N VAL A 31 2.79 -9.55 -2.72
CA VAL A 31 3.70 -9.97 -1.64
C VAL A 31 3.58 -9.02 -0.45
N VAL A 32 3.30 -9.57 0.73
CA VAL A 32 3.21 -8.86 2.01
C VAL A 32 4.15 -9.49 3.03
N ASP A 33 4.51 -8.72 4.05
CA ASP A 33 5.47 -9.13 5.06
C ASP A 33 4.92 -10.24 5.96
N SER A 34 3.65 -10.16 6.34
CA SER A 34 2.94 -11.19 7.10
C SER A 34 1.42 -11.01 7.01
N VAL A 35 0.66 -12.02 7.45
CA VAL A 35 -0.80 -11.95 7.61
C VAL A 35 -1.14 -12.31 9.06
N SER A 36 -1.57 -11.33 9.84
CA SER A 36 -1.79 -11.51 11.29
C SER A 36 -3.13 -12.16 11.61
N ARG A 37 -4.24 -11.65 11.04
CA ARG A 37 -5.61 -12.08 11.35
C ARG A 37 -6.60 -11.68 10.25
N VAL A 38 -7.69 -12.44 10.12
CA VAL A 38 -8.89 -12.05 9.38
C VAL A 38 -9.94 -11.52 10.36
N MET A 39 -10.49 -10.34 10.09
CA MET A 39 -11.48 -9.67 10.94
C MET A 39 -12.68 -9.24 10.11
N ARG A 40 -13.84 -9.15 10.77
CA ARG A 40 -15.03 -8.47 10.22
C ARG A 40 -15.08 -7.08 10.82
N ILE A 41 -15.15 -6.07 9.97
CA ILE A 41 -15.26 -4.66 10.33
C ILE A 41 -16.54 -4.15 9.70
N GLY A 42 -17.44 -3.60 10.52
CA GLY A 42 -18.66 -2.96 10.03
C GLY A 42 -18.32 -1.62 9.38
N ALA A 43 -19.09 -1.21 8.37
CA ALA A 43 -18.88 0.08 7.70
C ALA A 43 -19.01 1.28 8.66
N ASP A 44 -19.84 1.14 9.70
CA ASP A 44 -20.02 2.09 10.79
C ASP A 44 -18.78 2.25 11.68
N GLN A 45 -17.85 1.29 11.63
CA GLN A 45 -16.59 1.30 12.37
C GLN A 45 -15.44 1.92 11.58
N ILE A 46 -15.66 2.27 10.31
CA ILE A 46 -14.67 2.88 9.43
C ILE A 46 -14.88 4.40 9.46
N GLN A 47 -13.89 5.11 10.00
CA GLN A 47 -13.78 6.55 9.84
C GLN A 47 -13.15 6.83 8.47
N PRO A 48 -13.88 7.46 7.53
CA PRO A 48 -13.36 7.71 6.19
C PRO A 48 -12.13 8.61 6.24
N ALA A 49 -11.21 8.39 5.30
CA ALA A 49 -10.07 9.28 5.13
C ALA A 49 -10.57 10.70 4.81
N ASN A 50 -9.95 11.71 5.42
CA ASN A 50 -10.29 13.10 5.13
C ASN A 50 -9.64 13.57 3.81
N ASP A 51 -10.10 14.71 3.29
CA ASP A 51 -9.60 15.27 2.03
C ASP A 51 -8.09 15.49 2.02
N ALA A 52 -7.48 15.79 3.18
CA ALA A 52 -6.04 15.96 3.28
C ALA A 52 -5.27 14.68 2.91
N VAL A 53 -5.76 13.50 3.30
CA VAL A 53 -5.16 12.21 2.93
C VAL A 53 -5.33 11.92 1.44
N LEU A 54 -6.51 12.21 0.88
CA LEU A 54 -6.79 12.02 -0.54
C LEU A 54 -5.90 12.91 -1.42
N VAL A 55 -5.73 14.18 -1.06
CA VAL A 55 -4.88 15.15 -1.77
C VAL A 55 -3.38 14.81 -1.67
N SER A 56 -2.97 14.05 -0.66
CA SER A 56 -1.56 13.66 -0.45
C SER A 56 -1.07 12.54 -1.39
N GLY A 57 -1.83 12.17 -2.43
CA GLY A 57 -1.50 11.05 -3.32
C GLY A 57 -1.71 9.67 -2.68
N ARG A 58 -2.46 9.63 -1.57
CA ARG A 58 -2.86 8.41 -0.84
C ARG A 58 -4.34 8.09 -1.00
N GLY A 59 -4.90 8.34 -2.20
CA GLY A 59 -6.29 8.06 -2.54
C GLY A 59 -6.72 6.59 -2.36
N PHE A 60 -5.74 5.68 -2.24
CA PHE A 60 -5.96 4.27 -1.91
C PHE A 60 -6.25 4.00 -0.43
N ILE A 61 -6.26 5.01 0.44
CA ILE A 61 -6.71 4.86 1.84
C ILE A 61 -8.20 5.18 1.87
N GLU A 62 -9.02 4.14 2.07
CA GLU A 62 -10.47 4.28 2.24
C GLU A 62 -10.77 4.96 3.59
N GLY A 63 -10.05 4.56 4.64
CA GLY A 63 -10.24 5.12 5.97
C GLY A 63 -9.48 4.39 7.06
N PHE A 64 -9.97 4.55 8.28
CA PHE A 64 -9.37 4.04 9.49
C PHE A 64 -10.43 3.31 10.29
N ALA A 65 -10.17 2.05 10.64
CA ALA A 65 -11.05 1.26 11.48
C ALA A 65 -10.43 1.04 12.86
N ARG A 66 -11.24 1.14 13.90
CA ARG A 66 -10.82 0.79 15.26
C ARG A 66 -11.50 -0.49 15.69
N ALA A 67 -10.72 -1.51 16.04
CA ALA A 67 -11.25 -2.74 16.60
C ALA A 67 -10.53 -3.06 17.92
N ALA A 68 -11.31 -3.13 19.01
CA ALA A 68 -10.78 -3.12 20.37
C ALA A 68 -9.83 -1.92 20.57
N ASP A 69 -8.57 -2.19 20.90
CA ASP A 69 -7.55 -1.16 21.15
C ASP A 69 -6.67 -0.87 19.92
N ASP A 70 -6.84 -1.62 18.83
CA ASP A 70 -6.00 -1.53 17.63
C ASP A 70 -6.61 -0.61 16.57
N LEU A 71 -5.74 0.16 15.90
CA LEU A 71 -6.07 1.00 14.75
C LEU A 71 -5.62 0.32 13.46
N PHE A 72 -6.54 0.18 12.52
CA PHE A 72 -6.31 -0.42 11.21
C PHE A 72 -6.49 0.63 10.12
N ILE A 73 -5.58 0.64 9.15
CA ILE A 73 -5.75 1.40 7.92
C ILE A 73 -6.53 0.51 6.94
N VAL A 74 -7.66 1.01 6.46
CA VAL A 74 -8.48 0.35 5.43
C VAL A 74 -8.03 0.88 4.08
N LEU A 75 -7.69 -0.05 3.18
CA LEU A 75 -7.14 0.25 1.87
C LEU A 75 -8.16 -0.12 0.78
N ASP A 76 -8.35 0.79 -0.15
CA ASP A 76 -9.03 0.52 -1.41
C ASP A 76 -8.06 -0.20 -2.34
N VAL A 77 -8.28 -1.50 -2.53
CA VAL A 77 -7.40 -2.36 -3.34
C VAL A 77 -7.47 -2.02 -4.82
N ASP A 78 -8.64 -1.59 -5.32
CA ASP A 78 -8.82 -1.23 -6.72
C ASP A 78 -8.02 0.04 -7.05
N GLN A 79 -8.06 1.06 -6.18
CA GLN A 79 -7.23 2.24 -6.32
C GLN A 79 -5.74 1.98 -6.05
N LEU A 80 -5.42 1.13 -5.08
CA LEU A 80 -4.03 0.81 -4.74
C LEU A 80 -3.29 0.10 -5.88
N LEU A 81 -4.00 -0.77 -6.60
CA LEU A 81 -3.46 -1.63 -7.66
C LEU A 81 -3.91 -1.19 -9.05
N ASP A 82 -4.32 0.07 -9.18
CA ASP A 82 -4.64 0.67 -10.47
C ASP A 82 -3.45 0.50 -11.45
N PRO A 83 -3.69 0.02 -12.68
CA PRO A 83 -2.62 -0.25 -13.65
C PRO A 83 -1.70 0.95 -13.92
N THR A 84 -2.24 2.17 -14.00
CA THR A 84 -1.45 3.37 -14.26
C THR A 84 -0.47 3.63 -13.11
N ARG A 85 -0.93 3.45 -11.86
CA ARG A 85 -0.06 3.54 -10.68
C ARG A 85 1.01 2.44 -10.65
N LEU A 86 0.65 1.21 -11.00
CA LEU A 86 1.60 0.10 -11.04
C LEU A 86 2.71 0.34 -12.08
N ASP A 87 2.36 0.90 -13.24
CA ASP A 87 3.33 1.26 -14.29
C ASP A 87 4.34 2.32 -13.80
N GLU A 88 3.87 3.34 -13.08
CA GLU A 88 4.73 4.36 -12.47
C GLU A 88 5.71 3.76 -11.46
N VAL A 89 5.21 2.89 -10.58
CA VAL A 89 6.03 2.24 -9.57
C VAL A 89 7.02 1.26 -10.20
N GLN A 90 6.62 0.54 -11.26
CA GLN A 90 7.51 -0.34 -12.00
C GLN A 90 8.64 0.46 -12.69
N ARG A 91 8.34 1.61 -13.28
CA ARG A 91 9.34 2.51 -13.86
C ARG A 91 10.31 3.03 -12.80
N ALA A 92 9.80 3.49 -11.66
CA ALA A 92 10.63 3.95 -10.54
C ALA A 92 11.50 2.81 -9.96
N ALA A 93 10.99 1.58 -9.93
CA ALA A 93 11.73 0.41 -9.44
C ALA A 93 12.79 -0.12 -10.41
N LEU A 94 12.66 0.19 -11.72
CA LEU A 94 13.61 -0.17 -12.78
C LEU A 94 14.67 0.92 -13.03
N ALA A 95 14.38 2.17 -12.68
CA ALA A 95 15.40 3.21 -12.60
C ALA A 95 16.45 2.80 -11.56
N ARG A 96 17.72 2.74 -11.96
CA ARG A 96 18.80 2.29 -11.07
C ARG A 96 18.88 3.22 -9.85
N PRO A 97 19.14 2.69 -8.64
CA PRO A 97 19.29 3.50 -7.41
C PRO A 97 20.35 4.62 -7.52
N THR A 98 21.26 4.53 -8.49
CA THR A 98 22.35 5.49 -8.73
C THR A 98 21.90 6.79 -9.42
N ASP A 99 20.65 6.90 -9.88
CA ASP A 99 20.12 8.10 -10.55
C ASP A 99 19.36 9.06 -9.62
N ILE A 100 19.32 8.81 -8.30
CA ILE A 100 18.81 9.80 -7.34
C ILE A 100 19.98 10.76 -7.06
N PRO A 101 19.98 11.99 -7.60
CA PRO A 101 21.00 12.95 -7.23
C PRO A 101 20.93 13.19 -5.72
N PRO A 102 22.07 13.31 -5.01
CA PRO A 102 22.04 13.62 -3.60
C PRO A 102 21.21 14.89 -3.40
N VAL A 103 20.24 14.84 -2.48
CA VAL A 103 19.53 16.02 -2.01
C VAL A 103 20.54 16.98 -1.40
N SER A 104 21.05 17.89 -2.23
CA SER A 104 21.86 19.02 -1.82
C SER A 104 20.93 20.02 -1.14
N GLY A 105 20.96 20.04 0.20
CA GLY A 105 20.11 20.94 0.97
C GLY A 105 19.98 20.56 2.44
N ALA A 106 21.10 20.53 3.15
CA ALA A 106 21.11 20.64 4.61
C ALA A 106 22.38 21.41 5.04
N THR A 107 22.40 22.71 4.75
CA THR A 107 22.98 23.76 5.60
C THR A 107 22.24 25.05 5.28
#